data_AF-A0A2K5XXB7-F1
#
_entry.id   AF-A0A2K5XXB7-F1
#
_cell.length_a   1.000
_cell.length_b   1.000
_cell.length_c   1.000
_cell.angle_alpha   90.00
_cell.angle_beta   90.00
_cell.angle_gamma   90.00
#
_symmetry.space_group_name_H-M   'P 1'
#
loop_
_entity.id
_entity.type
_entity.pdbx_description
1 polymer ?
#
loop_
_entity_poly.entity_id
_entity_poly.type
_entity_poly.pdbx_seq_one_letter_code
_entity_poly.pdbx_strand_id
1 'polypeptide(L)'
;LNIGRPAGAQPLLMVPRRPGYGTMGKPIKLLANCFQVEIPKIDVYLYEVDIKPDKCPRRVNREVVDSMVQHFKVTIFGDRRPVYDGKRSLYTANPLPVATTGVDLDVTLPGEGGKDRPFKVSIKFVSRVSWHLLHEVLTGRTLPEPLELDKPISTNPVHAVDVVLRHLPSMKYTPVGRSFFSAPEGYDHPLGGGREVWFGFHQSVRPAMWKMMLNIDVSATAFYKAQPVIQFMCEVLDIHNIDEQPRPLTDSHRVKFTKEIKDNFQLVV
;
A
#
# COMPACT_ATOMS: atom_id res chain seq x y z
N LEU A 1 53.66 10.64 19.15
CA LEU A 1 52.28 10.99 19.54
C LEU A 1 51.44 11.04 18.27
N ASN A 2 50.68 9.97 18.05
CA ASN A 2 49.84 9.75 16.89
C ASN A 2 48.44 10.28 17.27
N ILE A 3 47.96 11.36 16.65
CA ILE A 3 46.65 11.94 16.96
C ILE A 3 45.77 11.84 15.71
N GLY A 4 44.96 10.79 15.69
CA GLY A 4 43.56 10.77 15.25
C GLY A 4 43.21 11.18 13.82
N ARG A 5 43.09 10.19 12.92
CA ARG A 5 42.10 10.26 11.83
C ARG A 5 40.70 10.32 12.45
N PRO A 6 39.79 11.19 11.99
CA PRO A 6 38.39 11.07 12.37
C PRO A 6 37.81 9.79 11.77
N ALA A 7 37.13 9.04 12.63
CA ALA A 7 36.38 7.84 12.29
C ALA A 7 35.14 8.17 11.45
N GLY A 8 34.83 7.31 10.47
CA GLY A 8 33.45 7.11 10.02
C GLY A 8 33.01 7.78 8.71
N ALA A 9 33.84 7.81 7.66
CA ALA A 9 33.28 7.96 6.32
C ALA A 9 32.69 6.61 5.89
N GLN A 10 31.38 6.45 6.03
CA GLN A 10 30.63 5.32 5.44
C GLN A 10 30.97 5.24 3.95
N PRO A 11 31.35 4.07 3.39
CA PRO A 11 31.64 3.98 1.97
C PRO A 11 30.36 4.26 1.17
N LEU A 12 30.37 5.38 0.43
CA LEU A 12 29.35 5.71 -0.54
C LEU A 12 29.32 4.61 -1.61
N LEU A 13 28.40 3.66 -1.49
CA LEU A 13 28.17 2.62 -2.49
C LEU A 13 27.49 3.27 -3.71
N MET A 14 28.31 3.68 -4.68
CA MET A 14 27.81 4.17 -5.97
C MET A 14 27.57 3.00 -6.91
N VAL A 15 26.34 2.86 -7.38
CA VAL A 15 25.99 1.90 -8.43
C VAL A 15 26.64 2.37 -9.75
N PRO A 16 27.32 1.48 -10.51
CA PRO A 16 27.96 1.87 -11.76
C PRO A 16 26.94 2.40 -12.76
N ARG A 17 27.34 3.43 -13.52
CA ARG A 17 26.49 3.98 -14.58
C ARG A 17 26.44 3.05 -15.76
N ARG A 18 25.31 3.09 -16.49
CA ARG A 18 25.19 2.44 -17.80
C ARG A 18 26.28 3.00 -18.73
N PRO A 19 27.16 2.14 -19.31
CA PRO A 19 28.26 2.60 -20.16
C PRO A 19 27.81 3.05 -21.56
N GLY A 20 26.61 2.63 -22.00
CA GLY A 20 26.05 2.98 -23.30
C GLY A 20 24.81 2.13 -23.63
N TYR A 21 24.33 2.24 -24.86
CA TYR A 21 23.24 1.43 -25.42
C TYR A 21 23.81 0.32 -26.31
N GLY A 22 23.17 -0.85 -26.30
CA GLY A 22 23.51 -1.92 -27.24
C GLY A 22 23.11 -1.56 -28.66
N THR A 23 23.94 -1.92 -29.64
CA THR A 23 23.75 -1.60 -31.07
C THR A 23 23.60 -2.82 -31.97
N MET A 24 23.81 -4.02 -31.42
CA MET A 24 23.71 -5.28 -32.14
C MET A 24 22.24 -5.72 -32.30
N GLY A 25 21.94 -6.37 -33.43
CA GLY A 25 20.61 -6.94 -33.72
C GLY A 25 19.77 -6.08 -34.66
N LYS A 26 18.66 -6.63 -35.15
CA LYS A 26 17.70 -5.92 -36.00
C LYS A 26 16.69 -5.17 -35.12
N PRO A 27 16.44 -3.87 -35.35
CA PRO A 27 15.43 -3.11 -34.62
C PRO A 27 14.04 -3.73 -34.74
N ILE A 28 13.28 -3.74 -33.65
CA ILE A 28 11.90 -4.22 -33.60
C ILE A 28 11.03 -3.23 -32.81
N LYS A 29 9.79 -3.00 -33.28
CA LYS A 29 8.81 -2.18 -32.58
C LYS A 29 8.13 -3.01 -31.50
N LEU A 30 8.06 -2.48 -30.28
CA LEU A 30 7.46 -3.15 -29.12
C LEU A 30 6.44 -2.23 -28.47
N LEU A 31 5.46 -2.85 -27.83
CA LEU A 31 4.60 -2.20 -26.83
C LEU A 31 4.97 -2.77 -25.47
N ALA A 32 5.08 -1.89 -24.48
CA ALA A 32 5.28 -2.27 -23.10
C ALA A 32 4.05 -1.83 -22.29
N ASN A 33 3.71 -2.60 -21.26
CA ASN A 33 2.67 -2.28 -20.28
C ASN A 33 3.13 -1.20 -19.27
N CYS A 34 3.85 -0.20 -19.77
CA CYS A 34 4.41 0.92 -19.02
C CYS A 34 3.80 2.21 -19.58
N PHE A 35 3.00 2.87 -18.76
CA PHE A 35 2.26 4.07 -19.11
C PHE A 35 2.98 5.30 -18.57
N GLN A 36 3.12 6.33 -19.38
CA GLN A 36 3.81 7.55 -18.97
C GLN A 36 3.01 8.28 -17.88
N VAL A 37 3.69 8.71 -16.82
CA VAL A 37 3.10 9.57 -15.77
C VAL A 37 3.65 10.99 -15.92
N GLU A 38 2.75 11.96 -16.02
CA GLU A 38 3.11 13.37 -15.97
C GLU A 38 3.01 13.88 -14.54
N ILE A 39 4.15 14.31 -14.00
CA ILE A 39 4.25 14.79 -12.62
C ILE A 39 4.43 16.30 -12.64
N PRO A 40 3.65 17.06 -11.85
CA PRO A 40 3.84 18.50 -11.76
C PRO A 40 5.19 18.83 -11.13
N LYS A 41 5.80 19.91 -11.61
CA LYS A 41 7.00 20.49 -11.00
C LYS A 41 6.58 21.31 -9.79
N ILE A 42 6.31 20.63 -8.69
CA ILE A 42 5.94 21.22 -7.40
C ILE A 42 6.71 20.50 -6.29
N ASP A 43 6.65 21.03 -5.08
CA ASP A 43 7.01 20.26 -3.90
C ASP A 43 5.74 19.79 -3.21
N VAL A 44 5.79 18.61 -2.62
CA VAL A 44 4.71 18.07 -1.80
C VAL A 44 5.13 18.05 -0.33
N TYR A 45 4.16 18.15 0.57
CA TYR A 45 4.41 18.27 2.01
C TYR A 45 4.19 16.92 2.67
N LEU A 46 5.26 16.38 3.28
CA LEU A 46 5.22 15.14 4.03
C LEU A 46 4.91 15.42 5.50
N TYR A 47 3.92 14.72 6.00
CA TYR A 47 3.54 14.65 7.40
C TYR A 47 3.70 13.22 7.91
N GLU A 48 4.12 13.10 9.15
CA GLU A 48 4.07 11.86 9.90
C GLU A 48 2.75 11.79 10.68
N VAL A 49 2.09 10.64 10.57
CA VAL A 49 0.83 10.33 11.26
C VAL A 49 1.10 9.20 12.24
N ASP A 50 0.80 9.44 13.51
CA ASP A 50 0.87 8.43 14.58
C ASP A 50 -0.56 8.13 15.06
N ILE A 51 -1.00 6.88 14.96
CA ILE A 51 -2.35 6.45 15.34
C ILE A 51 -2.24 5.57 16.58
N LYS A 52 -3.04 5.87 17.60
CA LYS A 52 -3.20 5.06 18.81
C LYS A 52 -4.64 4.56 18.93
N PRO A 53 -4.87 3.24 19.12
CA PRO A 53 -3.87 2.17 19.26
C PRO A 53 -3.05 1.89 17.98
N ASP A 54 -1.80 1.46 18.14
CA ASP A 54 -0.77 1.39 17.08
C ASP A 54 -0.71 0.03 16.34
N LYS A 55 -1.48 -0.96 16.77
CA LYS A 55 -1.53 -2.33 16.21
C LYS A 55 -2.73 -2.56 15.30
N CYS A 56 -3.25 -1.52 14.65
CA CYS A 56 -4.36 -1.64 13.75
C CYS A 56 -3.93 -2.11 12.34
N PRO A 57 -4.76 -2.92 11.65
CA PRO A 57 -4.54 -3.23 10.24
C PRO A 57 -4.45 -1.96 9.38
N ARG A 58 -3.69 -2.01 8.29
CA ARG A 58 -3.52 -0.85 7.40
C ARG A 58 -4.86 -0.31 6.87
N ARG A 59 -5.84 -1.20 6.61
CA ARG A 59 -7.19 -0.82 6.19
C ARG A 59 -7.85 0.10 7.22
N VAL A 60 -7.85 -0.31 8.49
CA VAL A 60 -8.38 0.47 9.61
C VAL A 60 -7.65 1.82 9.74
N ASN A 61 -6.32 1.83 9.64
CA ASN A 61 -5.56 3.09 9.70
C ASN A 61 -5.98 4.07 8.60
N ARG A 62 -6.34 3.57 7.41
CA ARG A 62 -6.82 4.43 6.32
C ARG A 62 -8.23 4.94 6.58
N GLU A 63 -9.11 4.13 7.13
CA GLU A 63 -10.45 4.55 7.57
C GLU A 63 -10.37 5.62 8.65
N VAL A 64 -9.46 5.48 9.62
CA VAL A 64 -9.20 6.50 10.65
C VAL A 64 -8.76 7.81 9.99
N VAL A 65 -7.80 7.77 9.06
CA VAL A 65 -7.33 8.98 8.37
C VAL A 65 -8.41 9.59 7.47
N ASP A 66 -9.22 8.79 6.78
CA ASP A 66 -10.32 9.30 5.96
C ASP A 66 -11.39 10.00 6.82
N SER A 67 -11.79 9.37 7.94
CA SER A 67 -12.70 9.97 8.93
C SER A 67 -12.13 11.28 9.50
N MET A 68 -10.85 11.28 9.86
CA MET A 68 -10.14 12.48 10.33
C MET A 68 -10.18 13.62 9.32
N VAL A 69 -9.92 13.31 8.04
CA VAL A 69 -9.92 14.31 6.97
C VAL A 69 -11.31 14.92 6.76
N GLN A 70 -12.36 14.11 6.85
CA GLN A 70 -13.74 14.56 6.75
C GLN A 70 -14.14 15.40 7.98
N HIS A 71 -13.84 14.92 9.19
CA HIS A 71 -14.24 15.57 10.44
C HIS A 71 -13.54 16.92 10.66
N PHE A 72 -12.24 16.98 10.38
CA PHE A 72 -11.42 18.19 10.54
C PHE A 72 -11.24 18.96 9.23
N LYS A 73 -12.21 18.83 8.30
CA LYS A 73 -12.16 19.50 7.00
C LYS A 73 -12.05 21.02 7.15
N VAL A 74 -12.88 21.64 7.98
CA VAL A 74 -12.90 23.12 8.10
C VAL A 74 -11.65 23.67 8.78
N THR A 75 -11.13 22.98 9.79
CA THR A 75 -10.05 23.47 10.65
C THR A 75 -8.66 23.20 10.11
N ILE A 76 -8.44 22.04 9.47
CA ILE A 76 -7.09 21.58 9.09
C ILE A 76 -6.99 21.35 7.58
N PHE A 77 -7.87 20.53 7.00
CA PHE A 77 -7.64 20.04 5.65
C PHE A 77 -8.13 21.00 4.55
N GLY A 78 -9.17 21.79 4.80
CA GLY A 78 -9.83 22.63 3.80
C GLY A 78 -10.30 21.79 2.61
N ASP A 79 -9.98 22.24 1.40
CA ASP A 79 -10.25 21.50 0.16
C ASP A 79 -9.09 20.55 -0.24
N ARG A 80 -8.06 20.42 0.61
CA ARG A 80 -6.93 19.53 0.33
C ARG A 80 -7.39 18.08 0.45
N ARG A 81 -6.87 17.24 -0.44
CA ARG A 81 -7.09 15.80 -0.45
C ARG A 81 -5.78 15.11 -0.13
N PRO A 82 -5.46 14.88 1.16
CA PRO A 82 -4.23 14.20 1.53
C PRO A 82 -4.25 12.76 1.02
N VAL A 83 -3.07 12.22 0.74
CA VAL A 83 -2.88 10.80 0.45
C VAL A 83 -2.06 10.16 1.55
N TYR A 84 -2.42 8.94 1.92
CA TYR A 84 -1.84 8.21 3.04
C TYR A 84 -1.27 6.86 2.60
N ASP A 85 -0.18 6.41 3.19
CA ASP A 85 0.42 5.09 2.93
C ASP A 85 -0.20 3.94 3.74
N GLY A 86 -1.10 4.25 4.67
CA GLY A 86 -1.75 3.29 5.56
C GLY A 86 -0.94 2.94 6.81
N LYS A 87 0.19 3.62 7.04
CA LYS A 87 1.08 3.37 8.18
C LYS A 87 1.53 4.64 8.91
N ARG A 88 2.24 5.56 8.24
CA ARG A 88 2.80 6.77 8.87
C ARG A 88 2.90 7.97 7.94
N SER A 89 3.01 7.76 6.62
CA SER A 89 3.33 8.86 5.70
C SER A 89 2.07 9.43 5.08
N LEU A 90 1.80 10.72 5.33
CA LEU A 90 0.71 11.48 4.73
C LEU A 90 1.30 12.60 3.86
N TYR A 91 0.84 12.72 2.62
CA TYR A 91 1.29 13.75 1.69
C TYR A 91 0.15 14.68 1.31
N THR A 92 0.47 15.96 1.13
CA THR A 92 -0.45 16.96 0.60
C THR A 92 0.23 17.83 -0.46
N ALA A 93 -0.55 18.33 -1.41
CA ALA A 93 -0.05 19.26 -2.43
C ALA A 93 0.24 20.66 -1.86
N ASN A 94 -0.52 21.07 -0.85
CA ASN A 94 -0.41 22.38 -0.19
C ASN A 94 -0.24 22.19 1.32
N PRO A 95 0.47 23.09 2.02
CA PRO A 95 0.74 22.91 3.44
C PRO A 95 -0.55 22.93 4.26
N LEU A 96 -0.63 22.05 5.25
CA LEU A 96 -1.61 22.06 6.33
C LEU A 96 -1.25 23.11 7.38
N PRO A 97 -2.23 23.77 8.02
CA PRO A 97 -2.02 24.76 9.07
C PRO A 97 -1.68 24.07 10.41
N VAL A 98 -0.63 23.26 10.42
CA VAL A 98 -0.18 22.48 11.59
C VAL A 98 1.13 23.07 12.11
N ALA A 99 1.21 23.30 13.42
CA ALA A 99 2.42 23.79 14.06
C ALA A 99 3.57 22.76 13.96
N THR A 100 4.81 23.21 14.12
CA THR A 100 6.00 22.34 14.06
C THR A 100 5.97 21.23 15.12
N THR A 101 5.33 21.48 16.27
CA THR A 101 5.12 20.49 17.34
C THR A 101 4.12 19.39 16.97
N GLY A 102 3.34 19.58 15.91
CA GLY A 102 2.23 18.72 15.51
C GLY A 102 0.89 19.12 16.13
N VAL A 103 -0.15 18.38 15.77
CA VAL A 103 -1.51 18.49 16.33
C VAL A 103 -2.00 17.09 16.68
N ASP A 104 -2.62 16.97 17.85
CA ASP A 104 -3.30 15.75 18.29
C ASP A 104 -4.82 15.91 18.06
N LEU A 105 -5.41 14.87 17.48
CA LEU A 105 -6.81 14.83 17.05
C LEU A 105 -7.45 13.56 17.59
N ASP A 106 -8.63 13.70 18.18
CA ASP A 106 -9.46 12.57 18.56
C ASP A 106 -10.38 12.23 17.37
N VAL A 107 -10.34 10.97 16.93
CA VAL A 107 -11.09 10.46 15.78
C VAL A 107 -11.87 9.24 16.23
N THR A 108 -13.16 9.19 15.91
CA THR A 108 -14.01 8.05 16.26
C THR A 108 -14.46 7.36 14.99
N LEU A 109 -14.30 6.04 14.95
CA LEU A 109 -14.90 5.19 13.93
C LEU A 109 -16.10 4.42 14.50
N PRO A 110 -17.14 4.16 13.69
CA PRO A 110 -18.16 3.20 14.09
C PRO A 110 -17.52 1.82 14.28
N GLY A 111 -17.86 1.15 15.38
CA GLY A 111 -17.46 -0.23 15.65
C GLY A 111 -18.62 -1.21 15.56
N GLU A 112 -18.29 -2.50 15.61
CA GLU A 112 -19.28 -3.57 15.60
C GLU A 112 -20.16 -3.53 16.86
N GLY A 113 -21.45 -3.81 16.69
CA GLY A 113 -22.41 -3.80 17.79
C GLY A 113 -22.73 -2.40 18.33
N GLY A 114 -22.51 -1.34 17.54
CA GLY A 114 -22.87 0.03 17.89
C GLY A 114 -21.94 0.70 18.91
N LYS A 115 -20.77 0.12 19.18
CA LYS A 115 -19.76 0.73 20.05
C LYS A 115 -18.77 1.54 19.22
N ASP A 116 -18.66 2.81 19.55
CA ASP A 116 -17.66 3.69 18.98
C ASP A 116 -16.24 3.26 19.32
N ARG A 117 -15.34 3.33 18.33
CA ARG A 117 -13.91 3.04 18.47
C ARG A 117 -13.14 4.36 18.45
N PRO A 118 -12.68 4.86 19.61
CA PRO A 118 -11.90 6.09 19.66
C PRO A 118 -10.44 5.83 19.28
N PHE A 119 -9.87 6.77 18.54
CA PHE A 119 -8.47 6.81 18.13
C PHE A 119 -7.88 8.18 18.47
N LYS A 120 -6.62 8.17 18.90
CA LYS A 120 -5.82 9.39 19.01
C LYS A 120 -4.86 9.45 17.83
N VAL A 121 -4.92 10.52 17.06
CA VAL A 121 -4.11 10.70 15.86
C VAL A 121 -3.25 11.94 16.03
N SER A 122 -1.93 11.78 15.93
CA SER A 122 -0.99 12.90 15.89
C SER A 122 -0.55 13.14 14.46
N ILE A 123 -0.58 14.39 14.00
CA ILE A 123 -0.04 14.80 12.70
C ILE A 123 1.10 15.78 12.91
N LYS A 124 2.27 15.49 12.35
CA LYS A 124 3.45 16.37 12.46
C LYS A 124 4.09 16.58 11.10
N PHE A 125 4.43 17.84 10.78
CA PHE A 125 5.20 18.15 9.57
C PHE A 125 6.61 17.56 9.67
N VAL A 126 7.06 16.90 8.61
CA VAL A 126 8.40 16.30 8.53
C VAL A 126 9.29 17.09 7.59
N SER A 127 8.90 17.17 6.31
CA SER A 127 9.72 17.83 5.29
C SER A 127 8.93 18.12 4.01
N ARG A 128 9.54 18.88 3.11
CA ARG A 128 9.10 18.99 1.72
C ARG A 128 9.80 17.92 0.89
N VAL A 129 9.03 17.23 0.05
CA VAL A 129 9.55 16.28 -0.93
C VAL A 129 9.49 16.95 -2.30
N SER A 130 10.65 17.18 -2.90
CA SER A 130 10.73 17.94 -4.15
C SER A 130 10.52 17.05 -5.37
N TRP A 131 9.42 17.28 -6.10
CA TRP A 131 9.24 16.66 -7.43
C TRP A 131 9.99 17.43 -8.52
N HIS A 132 10.40 18.68 -8.26
CA HIS A 132 11.36 19.38 -9.14
C HIS A 132 12.67 18.61 -9.26
N LEU A 133 13.26 18.23 -8.12
CA LEU A 133 14.50 17.44 -8.10
C LEU A 133 14.32 16.09 -8.82
N LEU A 134 13.16 15.45 -8.67
CA LEU A 134 12.85 14.22 -9.41
C LEU A 134 12.93 14.42 -10.92
N HIS A 135 12.39 15.53 -11.45
CA HIS A 135 12.51 15.87 -12.88
C HIS A 135 13.96 16.08 -13.32
N GLU A 136 14.76 16.79 -12.52
CA GLU A 136 16.17 17.03 -12.85
C GLU A 136 16.97 15.73 -12.91
N VAL A 137 16.72 14.81 -11.98
CA VAL A 137 17.34 13.48 -11.95
C VAL A 137 16.91 12.65 -13.15
N LEU A 138 15.61 12.60 -13.46
CA LEU A 138 15.08 11.82 -14.60
C LEU A 138 15.60 12.32 -15.95
N THR A 139 15.86 13.62 -16.07
CA THR A 139 16.38 14.25 -17.28
C THR A 139 17.91 14.30 -17.32
N GLY A 140 18.60 13.73 -16.32
CA GLY A 140 20.06 13.69 -16.25
C GLY A 140 20.74 15.04 -16.05
N ARG A 141 19.99 16.07 -15.64
CA ARG A 141 20.52 17.41 -15.33
C ARG A 141 21.25 17.43 -13.99
N THR A 142 20.76 16.63 -13.04
CA THR A 142 21.31 16.48 -11.71
C THR A 142 21.53 15.00 -11.43
N LEU A 143 22.55 14.67 -10.64
CA LEU A 143 22.78 13.29 -10.21
C LEU A 143 21.80 12.93 -9.09
N PRO A 144 21.31 11.69 -9.03
CA PRO A 144 20.64 11.22 -7.82
C PRO A 144 21.58 11.43 -6.63
N GLU A 145 21.04 11.94 -5.52
CA GLU A 145 21.79 11.92 -4.27
C GLU A 145 22.29 10.49 -3.99
N PRO A 146 23.48 10.32 -3.40
CA PRO A 146 23.92 9.03 -2.93
C PRO A 146 22.84 8.39 -2.06
N LEU A 147 22.73 7.06 -2.11
CA LEU A 147 21.75 6.34 -1.32
C LEU A 147 22.10 6.50 0.18
N GLU A 148 21.51 7.49 0.82
CA GLU A 148 21.60 7.66 2.27
C GLU A 148 20.65 6.66 2.93
N LEU A 149 21.22 5.57 3.45
CA LEU A 149 20.44 4.49 4.06
C LEU A 149 19.65 4.96 5.29
N ASP A 150 20.08 6.06 5.91
CA ASP A 150 19.45 6.65 7.09
C ASP A 150 18.26 7.57 6.75
N LYS A 151 18.12 8.01 5.49
CA LYS A 151 16.96 8.84 5.08
C LYS A 151 15.71 7.96 5.00
N PRO A 152 14.60 8.31 5.68
CA PRO A 152 13.36 7.55 5.58
C PRO A 152 12.87 7.49 4.13
N ILE A 153 12.42 6.30 3.69
CA ILE A 153 11.88 6.11 2.33
C ILE A 153 10.73 7.05 1.99
N SER A 154 9.99 7.52 3.00
CA SER A 154 8.90 8.49 2.85
C SER A 154 9.36 9.85 2.31
N THR A 155 10.63 10.21 2.46
CA THR A 155 11.21 11.43 1.89
C THR A 155 11.58 11.29 0.41
N ASN A 156 11.56 10.07 -0.13
CA ASN A 156 11.88 9.81 -1.54
C ASN A 156 10.75 10.32 -2.46
N PRO A 157 11.04 11.19 -3.45
CA PRO A 157 10.05 11.67 -4.42
C PRO A 157 9.28 10.55 -5.14
N VAL A 158 9.94 9.45 -5.49
CA VAL A 158 9.32 8.30 -6.15
C VAL A 158 8.31 7.61 -5.23
N HIS A 159 8.63 7.50 -3.93
CA HIS A 159 7.72 6.93 -2.94
C HIS A 159 6.46 7.80 -2.79
N ALA A 160 6.60 9.13 -2.75
CA ALA A 160 5.45 10.03 -2.69
C ALA A 160 4.51 9.83 -3.91
N VAL A 161 5.07 9.68 -5.12
CA VAL A 161 4.28 9.40 -6.33
C VAL A 161 3.58 8.04 -6.24
N ASP A 162 4.27 7.01 -5.75
CA ASP A 162 3.68 5.68 -5.55
C ASP A 162 2.51 5.73 -4.55
N VAL A 163 2.66 6.43 -3.42
CA VAL A 163 1.58 6.61 -2.43
C VAL A 163 0.38 7.35 -3.03
N VAL A 164 0.61 8.42 -3.82
CA VAL A 164 -0.46 9.14 -4.51
C VAL A 164 -1.25 8.19 -5.41
N LEU A 165 -0.58 7.46 -6.30
CA LEU A 165 -1.23 6.58 -7.27
C LEU A 165 -1.86 5.34 -6.63
N ARG A 166 -1.39 4.91 -5.46
CA ARG A 166 -1.94 3.76 -4.73
C ARG A 166 -3.04 4.14 -3.74
N HIS A 167 -3.21 5.41 -3.41
CA HIS A 167 -4.12 5.83 -2.33
C HIS A 167 -5.56 5.35 -2.55
N LEU A 168 -6.17 5.70 -3.68
CA LEU A 168 -7.55 5.32 -3.98
C LEU A 168 -7.73 3.81 -4.21
N PRO A 169 -6.88 3.12 -5.01
CA PRO A 169 -6.97 1.67 -5.14
C PRO A 169 -6.85 0.92 -3.79
N SER A 170 -6.03 1.42 -2.85
CA SER A 170 -5.89 0.83 -1.51
C SER A 170 -7.12 1.00 -0.62
N MET A 171 -8.02 1.91 -0.96
CA MET A 171 -9.30 2.11 -0.27
C MET A 171 -10.44 1.32 -0.93
N LYS A 172 -10.37 1.16 -2.25
CA LYS A 172 -11.43 0.56 -3.06
C LYS A 172 -11.31 -0.95 -3.20
N TYR A 173 -10.09 -1.47 -3.25
CA TYR A 173 -9.79 -2.88 -3.53
C TYR A 173 -9.02 -3.52 -2.39
N THR A 174 -8.87 -4.84 -2.42
CA THR A 174 -8.06 -5.59 -1.45
C THR A 174 -6.58 -5.57 -1.88
N PRO A 175 -5.69 -4.86 -1.15
CA PRO A 175 -4.29 -4.79 -1.51
C PRO A 175 -3.54 -6.06 -1.07
N VAL A 176 -2.84 -6.71 -2.01
CA VAL A 176 -1.93 -7.83 -1.73
C VAL A 176 -0.59 -7.53 -2.38
N GLY A 177 0.42 -7.25 -1.54
CA GLY A 177 1.73 -6.79 -2.00
C GLY A 177 1.62 -5.50 -2.82
N ARG A 178 1.98 -5.55 -4.10
CA ARG A 178 1.87 -4.42 -5.05
C ARG A 178 0.63 -4.49 -5.95
N SER A 179 -0.22 -5.48 -5.78
CA SER A 179 -1.42 -5.69 -6.59
C SER A 179 -2.70 -5.36 -5.81
N PHE A 180 -3.78 -5.17 -6.55
CA PHE A 180 -5.11 -4.86 -6.03
C PHE A 180 -6.13 -5.82 -6.63
N PHE A 181 -7.00 -6.40 -5.81
CA PHE A 181 -7.95 -7.43 -6.19
C PHE A 181 -9.38 -7.07 -5.76
N SER A 182 -10.37 -7.52 -6.51
CA SER A 182 -11.79 -7.39 -6.17
C SER A 182 -12.49 -8.73 -6.30
N ALA A 183 -13.58 -8.90 -5.53
CA ALA A 183 -14.45 -10.03 -5.67
C ALA A 183 -15.00 -10.12 -7.11
N PRO A 184 -15.23 -11.34 -7.63
CA PRO A 184 -15.90 -11.53 -8.90
C PRO A 184 -17.30 -10.88 -8.92
N GLU A 185 -17.62 -10.13 -9.98
CA GLU A 185 -18.96 -9.57 -10.19
C GLU A 185 -19.60 -10.23 -11.42
N GLY A 186 -20.57 -11.12 -11.21
CA GLY A 186 -21.30 -11.77 -12.30
C GLY A 186 -20.56 -12.92 -12.99
N TYR A 187 -19.45 -13.38 -12.42
CA TYR A 187 -18.74 -14.60 -12.82
C TYR A 187 -18.24 -15.33 -11.57
N ASP A 188 -18.12 -16.66 -11.61
CA ASP A 188 -17.54 -17.45 -10.51
C ASP A 188 -16.46 -18.37 -11.10
N HIS A 189 -15.32 -18.42 -10.43
CA HIS A 189 -14.19 -19.29 -10.76
C HIS A 189 -13.81 -20.10 -9.53
N PRO A 190 -14.64 -21.09 -9.15
CA PRO A 190 -14.41 -21.87 -7.95
C PRO A 190 -13.16 -22.75 -8.12
N LEU A 191 -12.34 -22.80 -7.09
CA LEU A 191 -11.16 -23.67 -7.01
C LEU A 191 -11.43 -24.92 -6.16
N GLY A 192 -12.59 -25.00 -5.50
CA GLY A 192 -12.93 -26.01 -4.51
C GLY A 192 -12.35 -25.70 -3.12
N GLY A 193 -12.81 -26.43 -2.10
CA GLY A 193 -12.34 -26.25 -0.72
C GLY A 193 -12.61 -24.85 -0.15
N GLY A 194 -13.67 -24.19 -0.60
CA GLY A 194 -14.04 -22.86 -0.16
C GLY A 194 -13.30 -21.70 -0.81
N ARG A 195 -12.56 -21.97 -1.89
CA ARG A 195 -11.69 -20.98 -2.56
C ARG A 195 -12.21 -20.62 -3.94
N GLU A 196 -11.88 -19.42 -4.38
CA GLU A 196 -12.21 -18.86 -5.68
C GLU A 196 -11.06 -18.01 -6.22
N VAL A 197 -11.04 -17.77 -7.53
CA VAL A 197 -10.06 -16.86 -8.15
C VAL A 197 -10.60 -15.43 -8.12
N TRP A 198 -9.83 -14.50 -7.57
CA TRP A 198 -10.06 -13.07 -7.77
C TRP A 198 -9.08 -12.53 -8.81
N PHE A 199 -9.62 -11.74 -9.72
CA PHE A 199 -8.83 -10.98 -10.67
C PHE A 199 -8.51 -9.60 -10.10
N GLY A 200 -7.45 -9.03 -10.63
CA GLY A 200 -6.91 -7.76 -10.18
C GLY A 200 -5.83 -7.27 -11.10
N PHE A 201 -5.03 -6.32 -10.60
CA PHE A 201 -3.92 -5.76 -11.35
C PHE A 201 -2.72 -5.47 -10.46
N HIS A 202 -1.54 -5.73 -11.00
CA HIS A 202 -0.28 -5.23 -10.47
C HIS A 202 -0.16 -3.74 -10.76
N GLN A 203 0.34 -2.95 -9.79
CA GLN A 203 0.65 -1.55 -9.98
C GLN A 203 2.00 -1.20 -9.36
N SER A 204 2.90 -0.63 -10.16
CA SER A 204 4.13 -0.03 -9.65
C SER A 204 4.56 1.19 -10.43
N VAL A 205 5.05 2.19 -9.70
CA VAL A 205 5.66 3.39 -10.29
C VAL A 205 7.18 3.18 -10.36
N ARG A 206 7.78 3.47 -11.52
CA ARG A 206 9.22 3.30 -11.74
C ARG A 206 9.83 4.51 -12.45
N PRO A 207 11.02 4.98 -12.03
CA PRO A 207 11.78 5.92 -12.83
C PRO A 207 12.26 5.22 -14.12
N ALA A 208 12.03 5.87 -15.25
CA ALA A 208 12.63 5.50 -16.53
C ALA A 208 13.44 6.68 -17.07
N MET A 209 14.06 6.51 -18.23
CA MET A 209 14.75 7.62 -18.87
C MET A 209 13.73 8.74 -19.17
N TRP A 210 14.01 9.96 -18.70
CA TRP A 210 13.24 11.19 -18.93
C TRP A 210 11.91 11.33 -18.19
N LYS A 211 11.23 10.24 -17.80
CA LYS A 211 9.89 10.29 -17.18
C LYS A 211 9.65 9.18 -16.17
N MET A 212 8.65 9.38 -15.31
CA MET A 212 8.10 8.31 -14.47
C MET A 212 7.13 7.45 -15.28
N MET A 213 7.17 6.15 -15.02
CA MET A 213 6.33 5.16 -15.70
C MET A 213 5.48 4.41 -14.67
N LEU A 214 4.20 4.25 -14.98
CA LEU A 214 3.27 3.39 -14.28
C LEU A 214 3.24 2.04 -14.99
N ASN A 215 3.76 1.01 -14.35
CA ASN A 215 3.69 -0.36 -14.85
C ASN A 215 2.42 -1.02 -14.31
N ILE A 216 1.57 -1.47 -15.23
CA ILE A 216 0.29 -2.14 -14.93
C ILE A 216 0.29 -3.50 -15.61
N ASP A 217 -0.10 -4.54 -14.87
CA ASP A 217 -0.30 -5.87 -15.44
C ASP A 217 -1.53 -6.54 -14.83
N VAL A 218 -2.19 -7.42 -15.58
CA VAL A 218 -3.30 -8.21 -15.05
C VAL A 218 -2.74 -9.22 -14.05
N SER A 219 -3.50 -9.50 -13.00
CA SER A 219 -3.12 -10.51 -12.01
C SER A 219 -4.34 -11.29 -11.55
N ALA A 220 -4.12 -12.53 -11.13
CA ALA A 220 -5.13 -13.38 -10.52
C ALA A 220 -4.52 -14.10 -9.32
N THR A 221 -5.28 -14.25 -8.23
CA THR A 221 -4.85 -15.02 -7.05
C THR A 221 -6.05 -15.65 -6.36
N ALA A 222 -5.80 -16.70 -5.58
CA ALA A 222 -6.85 -17.39 -4.82
C ALA A 222 -7.27 -16.57 -3.59
N PHE A 223 -8.58 -16.50 -3.34
CA PHE A 223 -9.20 -15.98 -2.14
C PHE A 223 -10.21 -17.00 -1.59
N TYR A 224 -10.58 -16.86 -0.32
CA TYR A 224 -11.69 -17.60 0.26
C TYR A 224 -13.01 -16.94 -0.15
N LYS A 225 -13.98 -17.76 -0.54
CA LYS A 225 -15.34 -17.30 -0.84
C LYS A 225 -15.97 -16.68 0.41
N ALA A 226 -16.66 -15.57 0.24
CA ALA A 226 -17.52 -15.03 1.29
C ALA A 226 -18.81 -15.88 1.35
N GLN A 227 -18.82 -16.90 2.20
CA GLN A 227 -19.91 -17.87 2.30
C GLN A 227 -20.16 -18.33 3.75
N PRO A 228 -21.33 -18.95 4.04
CA PRO A 228 -21.59 -19.54 5.34
C PRO A 228 -20.55 -20.59 5.73
N VAL A 229 -20.15 -20.61 7.00
CA VAL A 229 -19.14 -21.56 7.52
C VAL A 229 -19.56 -23.01 7.29
N ILE A 230 -20.85 -23.31 7.33
CA ILE A 230 -21.39 -24.64 7.02
C ILE A 230 -21.12 -25.02 5.56
N GLN A 231 -21.33 -24.10 4.63
CA GLN A 231 -21.04 -24.33 3.21
C GLN A 231 -19.53 -24.48 2.97
N PHE A 232 -18.71 -23.65 3.63
CA PHE A 232 -17.26 -23.80 3.61
C PHE A 232 -16.80 -25.18 4.12
N MET A 233 -17.37 -25.64 5.23
CA MET A 233 -17.10 -26.98 5.77
C MET A 233 -17.48 -28.08 4.77
N CYS A 234 -18.64 -27.97 4.14
CA CYS A 234 -19.07 -28.90 3.10
C CYS A 234 -18.09 -28.96 1.94
N GLU A 235 -17.64 -27.80 1.42
CA GLU A 235 -16.63 -27.76 0.35
C GLU A 235 -15.26 -28.33 0.78
N VAL A 236 -14.82 -28.11 2.03
CA VAL A 236 -13.53 -28.63 2.53
C VAL A 236 -13.57 -30.15 2.78
N LEU A 237 -14.71 -30.66 3.25
CA LEU A 237 -14.90 -32.06 3.60
C LEU A 237 -15.50 -32.91 2.46
N ASP A 238 -15.80 -32.29 1.32
CA ASP A 238 -16.46 -32.93 0.17
C ASP A 238 -17.85 -33.53 0.52
N ILE A 239 -18.57 -32.83 1.40
CA ILE A 239 -19.93 -33.20 1.83
C ILE A 239 -20.92 -32.53 0.89
N HIS A 240 -21.66 -33.34 0.12
CA HIS A 240 -22.59 -32.85 -0.90
C HIS A 240 -23.90 -32.32 -0.29
N ASN A 241 -24.39 -32.98 0.76
CA ASN A 241 -25.55 -32.55 1.51
C ASN A 241 -25.28 -32.63 3.02
N ILE A 242 -25.48 -31.51 3.73
CA ILE A 242 -25.27 -31.45 5.18
C ILE A 242 -26.21 -32.40 5.94
N ASP A 243 -27.39 -32.69 5.39
CA ASP A 243 -28.37 -33.61 5.98
C ASP A 243 -27.88 -35.06 5.97
N GLU A 244 -26.91 -35.40 5.11
CA GLU A 244 -26.23 -36.70 5.09
C GLU A 244 -25.19 -36.83 6.21
N GLN A 245 -24.89 -35.73 6.91
CA GLN A 245 -23.98 -35.67 8.04
C GLN A 245 -24.71 -35.42 9.39
N PRO A 246 -25.68 -36.27 9.79
CA PRO A 246 -26.41 -36.09 11.05
C PRO A 246 -25.55 -36.42 12.30
N ARG A 247 -24.38 -37.04 12.08
CA ARG A 247 -23.45 -37.44 13.15
C ARG A 247 -22.34 -36.39 13.31
N PRO A 248 -21.78 -36.24 14.53
CA PRO A 248 -20.60 -35.41 14.75
C PRO A 248 -19.45 -35.75 13.79
N LEU A 249 -18.64 -34.74 13.44
CA LEU A 249 -17.48 -34.93 12.59
C LEU A 249 -16.50 -35.93 13.21
N THR A 250 -15.98 -36.83 12.38
CA THR A 250 -14.87 -37.72 12.77
C THR A 250 -13.64 -36.89 13.13
N ASP A 251 -12.71 -37.47 13.90
CA ASP A 251 -11.46 -36.80 14.26
C ASP A 251 -10.67 -36.35 13.03
N SER A 252 -10.66 -37.16 11.97
CA SER A 252 -10.01 -36.81 10.70
C SER A 252 -10.67 -35.59 10.04
N HIS A 253 -11.99 -35.56 9.94
CA HIS A 253 -12.73 -34.42 9.40
C HIS A 253 -12.52 -33.16 10.25
N ARG A 254 -12.58 -33.29 11.58
CA ARG A 254 -12.35 -32.17 12.49
C ARG A 254 -10.93 -31.59 12.34
N VAL A 255 -9.90 -32.44 12.21
CA VAL A 255 -8.53 -31.97 11.99
C VAL A 255 -8.37 -31.32 10.62
N LYS A 256 -8.95 -31.89 9.56
CA LYS A 256 -8.91 -31.32 8.21
C LYS A 256 -9.59 -29.94 8.17
N PHE A 257 -10.81 -29.84 8.68
CA PHE A 257 -11.54 -28.57 8.75
C PHE A 257 -10.83 -27.54 9.63
N THR A 258 -10.34 -27.95 10.81
CA THR A 258 -9.59 -27.06 11.70
C THR A 258 -8.37 -26.47 11.01
N LYS A 259 -7.61 -27.26 10.24
CA LYS A 259 -6.44 -26.78 9.49
C LYS A 259 -6.80 -25.69 8.47
N GLU A 260 -7.97 -25.80 7.84
CA GLU A 260 -8.43 -24.85 6.83
C GLU A 260 -9.08 -23.59 7.43
N ILE A 261 -9.56 -23.62 8.67
CA ILE A 261 -10.28 -22.46 9.27
C ILE A 261 -9.44 -21.64 10.25
N LYS A 262 -8.48 -22.27 10.95
CA LYS A 262 -7.84 -21.73 12.17
C LYS A 262 -7.06 -20.41 11.96
N ASP A 263 -6.47 -20.21 10.78
CA ASP A 263 -5.63 -19.04 10.50
C ASP A 263 -6.31 -18.02 9.55
N ASN A 264 -7.45 -18.38 8.96
CA ASN A 264 -8.05 -17.62 7.85
C ASN A 264 -9.10 -16.58 8.28
N PHE A 265 -9.58 -16.65 9.52
CA PHE A 265 -10.49 -15.64 10.07
C PHE A 265 -9.81 -14.31 10.46
N GLN A 266 -8.48 -14.19 10.30
CA GLN A 266 -7.80 -12.89 10.40
C GLN A 266 -7.71 -12.13 9.06
N LEU A 267 -8.08 -12.75 7.93
CA LEU A 267 -7.98 -12.15 6.59
C LEU A 267 -9.30 -11.62 6.03
N VAL A 268 -10.42 -11.85 6.74
CA VAL A 268 -11.76 -11.38 6.36
C VAL A 268 -12.33 -10.46 7.44
N VAL A 269 -11.62 -9.38 7.75
CA VAL A 269 -12.14 -8.18 8.43
C VAL A 269 -11.47 -6.94 7.81
#